data_AF-A0A917RH53-F1
#
_entry.id   AF-A0A917RH53-F1
#
_cell.length_a   1.000
_cell.length_b   1.000
_cell.length_c   1.000
_cell.angle_alpha   90.00
_cell.angle_beta   90.00
_cell.angle_gamma   90.00
#
_symmetry.space_group_name_H-M   'P 1'
#
loop_
_entity.id
_entity.type
_entity.pdbx_description
1 polymer ?
#
loop_
_entity_poly.entity_id
_entity_poly.type
_entity_poly.pdbx_seq_one_letter_code
_entity_poly.pdbx_strand_id
1 'polypeptide(L)'
;MVIASQHAESLYREWRQRVRSGLRKLQDSYVELYRSTELLRVYSPVLVPGLLQTEGYARALLSSNARFLGVPDDAAEAAAARLERSQIIHEPGHRFVMLIEEAVLYYQLGDAEAMAAQLGYLLTAGALPAVSFGIIPTSTRERVLWPQETFDVHDDTLVSVELISAEVNVTQPSEIALYIKAFEQLRSMAVYGAEARALIVKAIDALG
;
A
#
# COMPACT_ATOMS: atom_id res chain seq x y z
N MET A 1 4.59 -11.41 -33.06
CA MET A 1 4.80 -12.27 -31.88
C MET A 1 5.85 -11.70 -30.92
N VAL A 2 6.97 -11.15 -31.39
CA VAL A 2 8.00 -10.50 -30.53
C VAL A 2 7.54 -9.21 -29.84
N ILE A 3 6.72 -8.37 -30.50
CA ILE A 3 6.21 -7.10 -29.91
C ILE A 3 5.22 -7.34 -28.75
N ALA A 4 4.37 -8.37 -28.84
CA ALA A 4 3.45 -8.73 -27.76
C ALA A 4 4.21 -9.24 -26.52
N SER A 5 5.36 -9.91 -26.71
CA SER A 5 6.25 -10.37 -25.65
C SER A 5 6.91 -9.20 -24.92
N GLN A 6 7.41 -8.19 -25.64
CA GLN A 6 8.04 -7.01 -25.05
C GLN A 6 7.05 -6.10 -24.31
N HIS A 7 5.81 -5.98 -24.82
CA HIS A 7 4.76 -5.22 -24.14
C HIS A 7 4.33 -5.90 -22.84
N ALA A 8 4.14 -7.22 -22.85
CA ALA A 8 3.86 -8.01 -21.64
C ALA A 8 5.00 -7.95 -20.61
N GLU A 9 6.27 -8.03 -21.04
CA GLU A 9 7.45 -7.86 -20.17
C GLU A 9 7.55 -6.45 -19.57
N SER A 10 7.06 -5.41 -20.26
CA SER A 10 7.06 -4.04 -19.72
C SER A 10 6.04 -3.84 -18.59
N LEU A 11 4.96 -4.62 -18.62
CA LEU A 11 3.87 -4.60 -17.66
C LEU A 11 4.18 -5.51 -16.47
N TYR A 12 4.80 -6.68 -16.68
CA TYR A 12 5.23 -7.61 -15.63
C TYR A 12 6.68 -7.33 -15.20
N ARG A 13 6.88 -6.76 -14.02
CA ARG A 13 8.20 -6.36 -13.52
C ARG A 13 8.62 -7.20 -12.32
N GLU A 14 9.50 -8.17 -12.57
CA GLU A 14 10.01 -9.06 -11.52
C GLU A 14 10.69 -8.30 -10.38
N TRP A 15 10.29 -8.61 -9.15
CA TRP A 15 10.87 -7.97 -7.96
C TRP A 15 12.37 -8.18 -7.90
N ARG A 16 12.82 -9.44 -8.09
CA ARG A 16 14.24 -9.79 -8.07
C ARG A 16 15.06 -8.92 -9.02
N GLN A 17 14.51 -8.53 -10.18
CA GLN A 17 15.20 -7.68 -11.14
C GLN A 17 15.22 -6.21 -10.70
N ARG A 18 14.09 -5.70 -10.18
CA ARG A 18 13.98 -4.31 -9.72
C ARG A 18 14.83 -4.02 -8.49
N VAL A 19 14.97 -4.99 -7.59
CA VAL A 19 15.73 -4.82 -6.33
C VAL A 19 17.20 -5.26 -6.44
N ARG A 20 17.69 -5.65 -7.64
CA ARG A 20 19.11 -6.02 -7.83
C ARG A 20 20.08 -4.93 -7.39
N SER A 21 19.66 -3.69 -7.51
CA SER A 21 20.43 -2.51 -7.12
C SER A 21 20.04 -1.94 -5.75
N GLY A 22 19.36 -2.71 -4.91
CA GLY A 22 18.89 -2.30 -3.58
C GLY A 22 17.43 -1.86 -3.54
N LEU A 23 16.83 -1.94 -2.36
CA LEU A 23 15.45 -1.51 -2.08
C LEU A 23 15.34 0.02 -2.08
N ARG A 24 16.40 0.74 -1.73
CA ARG A 24 16.41 2.22 -1.77
C ARG A 24 16.09 2.73 -3.16
N LYS A 25 16.82 2.23 -4.16
CA LYS A 25 16.62 2.63 -5.55
C LYS A 25 15.23 2.28 -6.09
N LEU A 26 14.65 1.18 -5.60
CA LEU A 26 13.24 0.86 -5.88
C LEU A 26 12.32 1.96 -5.32
N GLN A 27 12.54 2.42 -4.08
CA GLN A 27 11.75 3.52 -3.50
C GLN A 27 11.90 4.83 -4.27
N ASP A 28 13.11 5.18 -4.70
CA ASP A 28 13.37 6.39 -5.49
C ASP A 28 12.64 6.32 -6.86
N SER A 29 12.51 5.13 -7.45
CA SER A 29 11.83 4.95 -8.75
C SER A 29 10.35 5.31 -8.76
N TYR A 30 9.70 5.35 -7.59
CA TYR A 30 8.29 5.70 -7.46
C TYR A 30 8.05 7.20 -7.31
N VAL A 31 9.07 8.01 -6.99
CA VAL A 31 8.89 9.43 -6.63
C VAL A 31 8.13 10.20 -7.72
N GLU A 32 8.54 10.06 -8.97
CA GLU A 32 7.90 10.78 -10.08
C GLU A 32 6.45 10.34 -10.30
N LEU A 33 6.18 9.04 -10.21
CA LEU A 33 4.83 8.50 -10.37
C LEU A 33 3.88 9.07 -9.30
N TYR A 34 4.31 9.10 -8.03
CA TYR A 34 3.50 9.66 -6.95
C TYR A 34 3.26 11.16 -7.17
N ARG A 35 4.29 11.91 -7.57
CA ARG A 35 4.18 13.35 -7.87
C ARG A 35 3.28 13.67 -9.05
N SER A 36 3.22 12.80 -10.06
CA SER A 36 2.34 12.99 -11.22
C SER A 36 0.92 12.47 -11.00
N THR A 37 0.64 11.78 -9.89
CA THR A 37 -0.69 11.22 -9.58
C THR A 37 -1.52 12.22 -8.79
N GLU A 38 -2.66 12.66 -9.31
CA GLU A 38 -3.58 13.56 -8.59
C GLU A 38 -4.50 12.78 -7.62
N LEU A 39 -4.92 11.58 -8.00
CA LEU A 39 -5.76 10.69 -7.20
C LEU A 39 -5.16 9.30 -7.13
N LEU A 40 -4.73 8.90 -5.93
CA LEU A 40 -4.26 7.56 -5.66
C LEU A 40 -5.31 6.77 -4.86
N ARG A 41 -5.74 5.63 -5.40
CA ARG A 41 -6.62 4.68 -4.71
C ARG A 41 -5.84 3.42 -4.37
N VAL A 42 -5.76 3.05 -3.09
CA VAL A 42 -4.99 1.89 -2.62
C VAL A 42 -5.92 0.91 -1.94
N TYR A 43 -5.94 -0.34 -2.40
CA TYR A 43 -6.46 -1.45 -1.63
C TYR A 43 -5.32 -2.33 -1.16
N SER A 44 -5.17 -2.48 0.16
CA SER A 44 -4.11 -3.29 0.76
C SER A 44 -4.67 -4.24 1.81
N PRO A 45 -4.96 -5.51 1.46
CA PRO A 45 -5.53 -6.48 2.39
C PRO A 45 -4.52 -7.11 3.36
N VAL A 46 -3.23 -6.90 3.13
CA VAL A 46 -2.16 -7.62 3.85
C VAL A 46 -1.17 -6.72 4.57
N LEU A 47 -1.11 -5.42 4.24
CA LEU A 47 -0.11 -4.50 4.80
C LEU A 47 -0.70 -3.10 4.97
N VAL A 48 -0.15 -2.30 5.87
CA VAL A 48 -0.42 -0.85 5.87
C VAL A 48 0.13 -0.25 4.56
N PRO A 49 -0.64 0.58 3.83
CA PRO A 49 -0.18 1.27 2.62
C PRO A 49 1.13 2.02 2.85
N GLY A 50 2.06 1.95 1.90
CA GLY A 50 3.41 2.51 2.04
C GLY A 50 3.45 3.99 2.45
N LEU A 51 2.49 4.78 1.96
CA LEU A 51 2.34 6.21 2.31
C LEU A 51 1.94 6.47 3.76
N LEU A 52 1.37 5.47 4.43
CA LEU A 52 0.94 5.55 5.82
C LEU A 52 1.85 4.73 6.74
N GLN A 53 3.04 4.32 6.29
CA GLN A 53 3.98 3.55 7.11
C GLN A 53 4.86 4.47 7.97
N THR A 54 5.09 4.08 9.23
CA THR A 54 6.13 4.66 10.08
C THR A 54 7.49 4.05 9.77
N GLU A 55 8.57 4.70 10.23
CA GLU A 55 9.94 4.25 9.95
C GLU A 55 10.19 2.81 10.42
N GLY A 56 9.80 2.50 11.67
CA GLY A 56 9.98 1.17 12.26
C GLY A 56 9.26 0.08 11.48
N TYR A 57 8.00 0.32 11.12
CA TYR A 57 7.21 -0.62 10.33
C TYR A 57 7.77 -0.79 8.90
N ALA A 58 8.08 0.32 8.22
CA ALA A 58 8.63 0.30 6.87
C ALA A 58 9.97 -0.46 6.83
N ARG A 59 10.86 -0.19 7.79
CA ARG A 59 12.17 -0.86 7.90
C ARG A 59 12.00 -2.37 8.16
N ALA A 60 11.12 -2.77 9.06
CA ALA A 60 10.86 -4.18 9.35
C ALA A 60 10.34 -4.94 8.12
N LEU A 61 9.37 -4.35 7.42
CA LEU A 61 8.83 -4.90 6.18
C LEU A 61 9.91 -5.02 5.09
N LEU A 62 10.68 -3.95 4.87
CA LEU A 62 11.72 -3.92 3.84
C LEU A 62 12.85 -4.91 4.12
N SER A 63 13.29 -5.06 5.38
CA SER A 63 14.29 -6.07 5.77
C SER A 63 13.76 -7.49 5.58
N SER A 64 12.48 -7.73 5.88
CA SER A 64 11.83 -9.02 5.58
C SER A 64 11.85 -9.32 4.08
N ASN A 65 11.51 -8.34 3.24
CA ASN A 65 11.53 -8.48 1.79
C ASN A 65 12.96 -8.70 1.24
N ALA A 66 13.96 -7.99 1.75
CA ALA A 66 15.37 -8.19 1.36
C ALA A 66 15.80 -9.64 1.57
N ARG A 67 15.51 -10.18 2.77
CA ARG A 67 15.78 -11.57 3.15
C ARG A 67 15.07 -12.56 2.26
N PHE A 68 13.77 -12.35 2.02
CA PHE A 68 12.94 -13.23 1.20
C PHE A 68 13.43 -13.28 -0.25
N LEU A 69 13.81 -12.14 -0.82
CA LEU A 69 14.29 -12.04 -2.20
C LEU A 69 15.78 -12.39 -2.37
N GLY A 70 16.51 -12.56 -1.26
CA GLY A 70 17.94 -12.88 -1.26
C GLY A 70 18.81 -11.74 -1.79
N VAL A 71 18.49 -10.49 -1.42
CA VAL A 71 19.23 -9.29 -1.84
C VAL A 71 19.85 -8.55 -0.65
N PRO A 72 20.83 -7.65 -0.86
CA PRO A 72 21.41 -6.86 0.22
C PRO A 72 20.35 -6.11 1.03
N ASP A 73 20.51 -6.11 2.34
CA ASP A 73 19.59 -5.43 3.26
C ASP A 73 19.99 -3.95 3.43
N ASP A 74 19.47 -3.10 2.54
CA ASP A 74 19.51 -1.63 2.62
C ASP A 74 18.18 -1.06 3.16
N ALA A 75 17.48 -1.82 4.04
CA ALA A 75 16.14 -1.49 4.48
C ALA A 75 16.04 -0.18 5.26
N ALA A 76 17.10 0.24 5.97
CA ALA A 76 17.10 1.51 6.71
C ALA A 76 17.06 2.69 5.73
N GLU A 77 17.94 2.68 4.73
CA GLU A 77 17.99 3.71 3.68
C GLU A 77 16.71 3.71 2.84
N ALA A 78 16.19 2.52 2.52
CA ALA A 78 14.94 2.35 1.79
C ALA A 78 13.72 2.84 2.59
N ALA A 79 13.67 2.59 3.90
CA ALA A 79 12.61 3.10 4.77
C ALA A 79 12.63 4.64 4.80
N ALA A 80 13.81 5.24 4.98
CA ALA A 80 13.96 6.69 4.94
C ALA A 80 13.45 7.29 3.61
N ALA A 81 13.79 6.68 2.47
CA ALA A 81 13.30 7.11 1.15
C ALA A 81 11.78 6.98 1.00
N ARG A 82 11.22 5.90 1.53
CA ARG A 82 9.76 5.70 1.55
C ARG A 82 9.08 6.78 2.38
N LEU A 83 9.61 7.12 3.55
CA LEU A 83 9.08 8.17 4.42
C LEU A 83 9.20 9.56 3.79
N GLU A 84 10.31 9.84 3.10
CA GLU A 84 10.53 11.07 2.34
C GLU A 84 9.48 11.20 1.23
N ARG A 85 9.29 10.16 0.41
CA ARG A 85 8.24 10.14 -0.62
C ARG A 85 6.84 10.28 -0.01
N SER A 86 6.62 9.73 1.19
CA SER A 86 5.31 9.75 1.85
C SER A 86 4.86 11.14 2.32
N GLN A 87 5.78 12.12 2.37
CA GLN A 87 5.42 13.51 2.68
C GLN A 87 4.44 14.13 1.67
N ILE A 88 4.29 13.53 0.48
CA ILE A 88 3.32 13.95 -0.54
C ILE A 88 1.87 13.98 -0.02
N ILE A 89 1.54 13.23 1.02
CA ILE A 89 0.20 13.27 1.65
C ILE A 89 -0.13 14.63 2.29
N HIS A 90 0.89 15.47 2.52
CA HIS A 90 0.76 16.83 3.05
C HIS A 90 0.82 17.90 1.95
N GLU A 91 1.11 17.51 0.70
CA GLU A 91 1.22 18.43 -0.42
C GLU A 91 -0.17 18.70 -1.04
N PRO A 92 -0.45 19.93 -1.50
CA PRO A 92 -1.69 20.26 -2.19
C PRO A 92 -1.75 19.58 -3.57
N GLY A 93 -2.95 19.37 -4.10
CA GLY A 93 -3.15 18.81 -5.44
C GLY A 93 -3.27 17.29 -5.51
N HIS A 94 -3.07 16.60 -4.38
CA HIS A 94 -3.17 15.14 -4.29
C HIS A 94 -4.35 14.70 -3.41
N ARG A 95 -4.95 13.57 -3.76
CA ARG A 95 -5.97 12.87 -2.96
C ARG A 95 -5.62 11.40 -2.83
N PHE A 96 -5.78 10.87 -1.64
CA PHE A 96 -5.42 9.50 -1.28
C PHE A 96 -6.63 8.80 -0.70
N VAL A 97 -7.12 7.75 -1.36
CA VAL A 97 -8.21 6.91 -0.84
C VAL A 97 -7.65 5.53 -0.58
N MET A 98 -7.52 5.16 0.69
CA MET A 98 -6.80 3.96 1.10
C MET A 98 -7.71 3.06 1.91
N LEU A 99 -7.74 1.79 1.54
CA LEU A 99 -8.55 0.76 2.16
C LEU A 99 -7.64 -0.37 2.65
N ILE A 100 -7.83 -0.77 3.90
CA ILE A 100 -7.22 -1.98 4.45
C ILE A 100 -8.29 -2.93 4.98
N GLU A 101 -7.93 -4.21 5.10
CA GLU A 101 -8.72 -5.16 5.88
C GLU A 101 -8.36 -5.04 7.37
N GLU A 102 -9.32 -5.20 8.29
CA GLU A 102 -9.07 -5.13 9.74
C GLU A 102 -7.93 -6.06 10.19
N ALA A 103 -7.74 -7.21 9.52
CA ALA A 103 -6.66 -8.14 9.79
C ALA A 103 -5.25 -7.51 9.69
N VAL A 104 -5.08 -6.49 8.84
CA VAL A 104 -3.81 -5.76 8.66
C VAL A 104 -3.33 -5.13 9.97
N LEU A 105 -4.25 -4.72 10.84
CA LEU A 105 -3.91 -4.10 12.13
C LEU A 105 -3.22 -5.08 13.10
N TYR A 106 -3.34 -6.38 12.83
CA TYR A 106 -2.90 -7.44 13.74
C TYR A 106 -1.67 -8.21 13.22
N TYR A 107 -1.27 -8.03 11.96
CA TYR A 107 -0.05 -8.63 11.42
C TYR A 107 1.18 -7.96 12.03
N GLN A 108 1.89 -8.72 12.88
CA GLN A 108 3.07 -8.24 13.60
C GLN A 108 4.25 -8.09 12.65
N LEU A 109 4.56 -6.85 12.29
CA LEU A 109 5.68 -6.46 11.45
C LEU A 109 6.62 -5.54 12.23
N GLY A 110 7.76 -6.08 12.63
CA GLY A 110 8.66 -5.43 13.58
C GLY A 110 8.35 -5.83 15.01
N ASP A 111 8.85 -5.05 15.96
CA ASP A 111 8.60 -5.23 17.39
C ASP A 111 7.32 -4.50 17.85
N ALA A 112 6.96 -4.68 19.11
CA ALA A 112 5.77 -4.07 19.70
C ALA A 112 5.81 -2.53 19.65
N GLU A 113 7.00 -1.92 19.77
CA GLU A 113 7.17 -0.47 19.70
C GLU A 113 6.88 0.04 18.28
N ALA A 114 7.44 -0.61 17.25
CA ALA A 114 7.16 -0.30 15.86
C ALA A 114 5.66 -0.44 15.52
N MET A 115 5.02 -1.50 16.02
CA MET A 115 3.58 -1.72 15.82
C MET A 115 2.73 -0.67 16.54
N ALA A 116 3.04 -0.34 17.79
CA ALA A 116 2.34 0.71 18.53
C ALA A 116 2.47 2.07 17.84
N ALA A 117 3.67 2.42 17.38
CA ALA A 117 3.92 3.64 16.62
C ALA A 117 3.14 3.65 15.31
N GLN A 118 3.12 2.53 14.58
CA GLN A 118 2.37 2.40 13.33
C GLN A 118 0.87 2.59 13.52
N LEU A 119 0.26 1.88 14.47
CA LEU A 119 -1.17 2.01 14.75
C LEU A 119 -1.51 3.40 15.27
N GLY A 120 -0.65 3.98 16.12
CA GLY A 120 -0.79 5.35 16.59
C GLY A 120 -0.77 6.38 15.46
N TYR A 121 0.09 6.18 14.45
CA TYR A 121 0.13 7.05 13.28
C TYR A 121 -1.12 6.96 12.40
N LEU A 122 -1.73 5.77 12.26
CA LEU A 122 -2.99 5.64 11.51
C LEU A 122 -4.13 6.48 12.12
N LEU A 123 -4.14 6.67 13.45
CA LEU A 123 -5.11 7.53 14.13
C LEU A 123 -5.00 9.00 13.72
N THR A 124 -3.81 9.47 13.35
CA THR A 124 -3.56 10.87 12.99
C THR A 124 -3.57 11.08 11.48
N ALA A 125 -3.03 10.15 10.70
CA ALA A 125 -2.96 10.26 9.25
C ALA A 125 -4.35 10.26 8.60
N GLY A 126 -5.30 9.50 9.15
CA GLY A 126 -6.69 9.50 8.68
C GLY A 126 -7.46 10.81 8.91
N ALA A 127 -6.88 11.77 9.65
CA ALA A 127 -7.44 13.10 9.86
C ALA A 127 -6.90 14.15 8.87
N LEU A 128 -5.94 13.78 8.00
CA LEU A 128 -5.40 14.69 7.00
C LEU A 128 -6.43 14.99 5.90
N PRO A 129 -6.60 16.25 5.46
CA PRO A 129 -7.63 16.61 4.48
C PRO A 129 -7.52 15.88 3.13
N ALA A 130 -6.31 15.50 2.72
CA ALA A 130 -6.05 14.79 1.48
C ALA A 130 -6.25 13.27 1.59
N VAL A 131 -6.44 12.73 2.81
CA VAL A 131 -6.44 11.29 3.07
C VAL A 131 -7.82 10.81 3.51
N SER A 132 -8.38 9.87 2.75
CA SER A 132 -9.54 9.07 3.13
C SER A 132 -9.07 7.66 3.46
N PHE A 133 -8.97 7.35 4.75
CA PHE A 133 -8.53 6.04 5.24
C PHE A 133 -9.72 5.22 5.76
N GLY A 134 -9.99 4.09 5.10
CA GLY A 134 -11.07 3.17 5.44
C GLY A 134 -10.55 1.81 5.87
N ILE A 135 -11.28 1.16 6.76
CA ILE A 135 -10.99 -0.19 7.24
C ILE A 135 -12.20 -1.06 6.96
N ILE A 136 -12.02 -2.20 6.29
CA ILE A 136 -13.07 -3.18 6.09
C ILE A 136 -13.11 -4.10 7.32
N PRO A 137 -14.18 -4.06 8.14
CA PRO A 137 -14.24 -4.87 9.35
C PRO A 137 -14.29 -6.38 9.04
N THR A 138 -13.70 -7.18 9.92
CA THR A 138 -13.86 -8.65 9.93
C THR A 138 -15.32 -9.06 10.12
N SER A 139 -16.14 -8.20 10.74
CA SER A 139 -17.57 -8.41 10.99
C SER A 139 -18.49 -8.06 9.83
N THR A 140 -17.94 -7.64 8.67
CA THR A 140 -18.72 -7.29 7.47
C THR A 140 -19.61 -8.46 7.03
N ARG A 141 -20.93 -8.31 7.17
CA ARG A 141 -21.90 -9.39 6.90
C ARG A 141 -22.21 -9.58 5.42
N GLU A 142 -22.38 -8.48 4.69
CA GLU A 142 -22.74 -8.49 3.25
C GLU A 142 -21.50 -8.28 2.39
N ARG A 143 -20.52 -9.19 2.54
CA ARG A 143 -19.28 -9.10 1.77
C ARG A 143 -19.52 -9.49 0.31
N VAL A 144 -19.41 -8.50 -0.59
CA VAL A 144 -19.56 -8.68 -2.05
C VAL A 144 -18.25 -9.02 -2.75
N LEU A 145 -17.11 -8.67 -2.15
CA LEU A 145 -15.76 -9.03 -2.60
C LEU A 145 -14.89 -9.48 -1.42
N TRP A 146 -14.14 -10.55 -1.59
CA TRP A 146 -13.17 -11.04 -0.62
C TRP A 146 -11.78 -10.44 -0.89
N PRO A 147 -10.85 -10.50 0.09
CA PRO A 147 -9.49 -10.05 -0.12
C PRO A 147 -8.82 -10.73 -1.31
N GLN A 148 -8.26 -9.93 -2.21
CA GLN A 148 -7.50 -10.36 -3.38
C GLN A 148 -6.07 -9.79 -3.30
N GLU A 149 -5.52 -9.34 -4.41
CA GLU A 149 -4.20 -8.71 -4.46
C GLU A 149 -4.22 -7.31 -3.86
N THR A 150 -3.06 -6.87 -3.36
CA THR A 150 -2.83 -5.43 -3.14
C THR A 150 -2.74 -4.75 -4.50
N PHE A 151 -3.45 -3.63 -4.67
CA PHE A 151 -3.35 -2.84 -5.88
C PHE A 151 -3.52 -1.34 -5.62
N ASP A 152 -2.84 -0.57 -6.46
CA ASP A 152 -2.85 0.88 -6.48
C ASP A 152 -3.41 1.36 -7.82
N VAL A 153 -4.40 2.25 -7.82
CA VAL A 153 -4.90 2.93 -9.01
C VAL A 153 -4.38 4.36 -9.00
N HIS A 154 -3.54 4.69 -9.97
CA HIS A 154 -2.99 6.02 -10.22
C HIS A 154 -3.88 6.74 -11.23
N ASP A 155 -4.61 7.73 -10.72
CA ASP A 155 -5.71 8.41 -11.41
C ASP A 155 -6.68 7.37 -11.96
N ASP A 156 -6.95 7.38 -13.26
CA ASP A 156 -7.69 6.32 -13.95
C ASP A 156 -6.85 5.81 -15.15
N THR A 157 -5.52 5.82 -15.02
CA THR A 157 -4.59 5.59 -16.15
C THR A 157 -3.64 4.41 -15.95
N LEU A 158 -3.38 4.02 -14.70
CA LEU A 158 -2.48 2.93 -14.35
C LEU A 158 -2.99 2.22 -13.11
N VAL A 159 -3.01 0.89 -13.13
CA VAL A 159 -3.12 0.07 -11.93
C VAL A 159 -1.82 -0.68 -11.72
N SER A 160 -1.24 -0.59 -10.52
CA SER A 160 -0.09 -1.40 -10.11
C SER A 160 -0.57 -2.48 -9.15
N VAL A 161 -0.34 -3.75 -9.50
CA VAL A 161 -0.78 -4.92 -8.73
C VAL A 161 0.45 -5.62 -8.15
N GLU A 162 0.43 -5.86 -6.86
CA GLU A 162 1.53 -6.48 -6.13
C GLU A 162 1.35 -8.00 -6.10
N LEU A 163 2.23 -8.73 -6.78
CA LEU A 163 2.35 -10.18 -6.69
C LEU A 163 3.59 -10.57 -5.88
N ILE A 164 3.65 -11.82 -5.44
CA ILE A 164 4.82 -12.35 -4.73
C ILE A 164 6.10 -12.26 -5.59
N SER A 165 5.99 -12.49 -6.90
CA SER A 165 7.13 -12.55 -7.81
C SER A 165 7.41 -11.23 -8.54
N ALA A 166 6.42 -10.36 -8.69
CA ALA A 166 6.49 -9.19 -9.55
C ALA A 166 5.45 -8.11 -9.20
N GLU A 167 5.67 -6.91 -9.73
CA GLU A 167 4.62 -5.91 -9.93
C GLU A 167 4.00 -6.11 -11.31
N VAL A 168 2.67 -6.03 -11.42
CA VAL A 168 1.99 -5.98 -12.71
C VAL A 168 1.38 -4.59 -12.89
N ASN A 169 1.81 -3.88 -13.92
CA ASN A 169 1.23 -2.62 -14.33
C ASN A 169 0.16 -2.87 -15.40
N VAL A 170 -1.07 -2.47 -15.12
CA VAL A 170 -2.22 -2.60 -16.01
C VAL A 170 -2.57 -1.24 -16.56
N THR A 171 -2.51 -1.09 -17.87
CA THR A 171 -2.82 0.15 -18.61
C THR A 171 -4.00 0.01 -19.56
N GLN A 172 -4.54 -1.21 -19.71
CA GLN A 172 -5.68 -1.50 -20.58
C GLN A 172 -6.96 -0.89 -19.97
N PRO A 173 -7.65 0.05 -20.66
CA PRO A 173 -8.76 0.81 -20.05
C PRO A 173 -9.90 -0.04 -19.49
N SER A 174 -10.23 -1.15 -20.16
CA SER A 174 -11.28 -2.08 -19.69
C SER A 174 -10.91 -2.79 -18.39
N GLU A 175 -9.62 -3.08 -18.17
CA GLU A 175 -9.15 -3.71 -16.94
C GLU A 175 -9.02 -2.68 -15.82
N ILE A 176 -8.54 -1.47 -16.11
CA ILE A 176 -8.55 -0.35 -15.15
C ILE A 176 -9.98 -0.11 -14.64
N ALA A 177 -10.97 -0.06 -15.54
CA ALA A 177 -12.37 0.11 -15.16
C ALA A 177 -12.87 -1.02 -14.24
N LEU A 178 -12.38 -2.25 -14.41
CA LEU A 178 -12.71 -3.37 -13.54
C LEU A 178 -12.08 -3.22 -12.14
N TYR A 179 -10.82 -2.79 -12.05
CA TYR A 179 -10.16 -2.49 -10.77
C TYR A 179 -10.83 -1.33 -10.04
N ILE A 180 -11.21 -0.25 -10.74
CA ILE A 180 -11.96 0.87 -10.15
C ILE A 180 -13.31 0.38 -9.63
N LYS A 181 -14.03 -0.44 -10.40
CA LYS A 181 -15.28 -1.05 -9.95
C LYS A 181 -15.07 -1.90 -8.69
N ALA A 182 -14.02 -2.73 -8.66
CA ALA A 182 -13.69 -3.54 -7.50
C ALA A 182 -13.36 -2.67 -6.28
N PHE A 183 -12.56 -1.61 -6.46
CA PHE A 183 -12.23 -0.65 -5.42
C PHE A 183 -13.49 0.01 -4.84
N GLU A 184 -14.45 0.44 -5.65
CA GLU A 184 -15.69 1.04 -5.15
C GLU A 184 -16.56 0.03 -4.37
N GLN A 185 -16.58 -1.25 -4.77
CA GLN A 185 -17.26 -2.29 -4.00
C GLN A 185 -16.56 -2.51 -2.64
N LEU A 186 -15.22 -2.57 -2.61
CA LEU A 186 -14.44 -2.65 -1.38
C LEU A 186 -14.67 -1.42 -0.48
N ARG A 187 -14.71 -0.23 -1.08
CA ARG A 187 -14.96 1.04 -0.40
C ARG A 187 -16.33 1.07 0.28
N SER A 188 -17.34 0.49 -0.37
CA SER A 188 -18.69 0.41 0.19
C SER A 188 -18.80 -0.47 1.45
N MET A 189 -17.82 -1.36 1.67
CA MET A 189 -17.74 -2.23 2.84
C MET A 189 -16.87 -1.64 3.97
N ALA A 190 -16.14 -0.54 3.70
CA ALA A 190 -15.22 0.04 4.66
C ALA A 190 -15.94 0.99 5.62
N VAL A 191 -15.48 0.99 6.88
CA VAL A 191 -15.84 1.98 7.89
C VAL A 191 -14.78 3.07 7.97
N TYR A 192 -15.19 4.26 8.42
CA TYR A 192 -14.36 5.47 8.44
C TYR A 192 -14.51 6.20 9.78
N GLY A 193 -13.65 7.20 10.02
CA GLY A 193 -13.77 8.10 11.17
C GLY A 193 -13.78 7.35 12.50
N ALA A 194 -14.82 7.57 13.32
CA ALA A 194 -14.91 7.03 14.67
C ALA A 194 -14.93 5.48 14.70
N GLU A 195 -15.56 4.83 13.73
CA GLU A 195 -15.64 3.37 13.67
C GLU A 195 -14.29 2.76 13.30
N ALA A 196 -13.60 3.31 12.29
CA ALA A 196 -12.23 2.92 11.95
C ALA A 196 -11.27 3.15 13.13
N ARG A 197 -11.40 4.29 13.81
CA ARG A 197 -10.63 4.62 15.02
C ARG A 197 -10.82 3.57 16.11
N ALA A 198 -12.04 3.10 16.33
CA ALA A 198 -12.33 2.08 17.33
C ALA A 198 -11.63 0.74 17.03
N LEU A 199 -11.55 0.35 15.75
CA LEU A 199 -10.81 -0.85 15.33
C LEU A 199 -9.30 -0.70 15.58
N ILE A 200 -8.73 0.47 15.29
CA ILE A 200 -7.31 0.74 15.54
C ILE A 200 -6.99 0.72 17.04
N VAL A 201 -7.82 1.35 17.87
CA VAL A 201 -7.63 1.34 19.34
C VAL A 201 -7.71 -0.08 19.88
N LYS A 202 -8.69 -0.87 19.44
CA LYS A 202 -8.79 -2.29 19.80
C LYS A 202 -7.54 -3.08 19.39
N ALA A 203 -6.91 -2.75 18.26
CA ALA A 203 -5.65 -3.39 17.85
C ALA A 203 -4.46 -2.95 18.72
N ILE A 204 -4.39 -1.68 19.13
CA ILE A 204 -3.39 -1.17 20.08
C ILE A 204 -3.52 -1.90 21.42
N ASP A 205 -4.74 -2.02 21.95
CA ASP A 205 -5.00 -2.71 23.23
C ASP A 205 -4.59 -4.20 23.18
N ALA A 206 -4.52 -4.80 21.99
CA ALA A 206 -4.12 -6.19 21.80
C ALA A 206 -2.59 -6.40 21.76
N LEU A 207 -1.78 -5.33 21.73
CA LEU A 207 -0.31 -5.44 21.73
C LEU A 207 0.29 -5.80 23.10
N GLY A 208 -0.48 -5.63 24.19
CA GLY A 208 -0.05 -5.91 25.57
C GLY A 208 0.09 -4.65 26.40
#